data_AF-A0A0D0E1Y1-F1
#
_entry.id   AF-A0A0D0E1Y1-F1
#
_cell.length_a   1.000
_cell.length_b   1.000
_cell.length_c   1.000
_cell.angle_alpha   90.00
_cell.angle_beta   90.00
_cell.angle_gamma   90.00
#
_symmetry.space_group_name_H-M   'P 1'
#
loop_
_entity.id
_entity.type
_entity.pdbx_description
1 polymer ?
#
loop_
_entity_poly.entity_id
_entity_poly.type
_entity_poly.pdbx_seq_one_letter_code
_entity_poly.pdbx_strand_id
1 'polypeptide(L)'
;MADNTSKVPKLQGKKYADYAISEEEWKMLELIYEVLKEPHDAQASFSSESMPTVWHTIPTLETLQDQWETFTTMQKFHKLKGSIEKGLAKLNKYYWFLDQNNVAFISLGKHYTFSFISI
;
A
#
# COMPACT_ATOMS: atom_id res chain seq x y z
N MET A 1 -10.24 17.67 -28.76
CA MET A 1 -11.05 16.97 -27.74
C MET A 1 -11.59 15.68 -28.33
N ALA A 2 -11.64 14.60 -27.54
CA ALA A 2 -12.09 13.27 -27.98
C ALA A 2 -13.50 13.28 -28.60
N ASP A 3 -14.34 14.22 -28.18
CA ASP A 3 -15.70 14.41 -28.70
C ASP A 3 -15.77 14.83 -30.19
N ASN A 4 -14.69 15.38 -30.74
CA ASN A 4 -14.65 15.90 -32.12
C ASN A 4 -13.89 15.00 -33.09
N THR A 5 -13.46 13.80 -32.66
CA THR A 5 -12.67 12.88 -33.48
C THR A 5 -13.45 11.62 -33.85
N SER A 6 -13.29 11.16 -35.09
CA SER A 6 -13.87 9.89 -35.58
C SER A 6 -13.14 8.64 -35.06
N LYS A 7 -12.04 8.83 -34.31
CA LYS A 7 -11.22 7.72 -33.78
C LYS A 7 -11.84 7.01 -32.57
N VAL A 8 -12.82 7.62 -31.90
CA VAL A 8 -13.47 7.05 -30.72
C VAL A 8 -14.99 6.91 -30.94
N PRO A 9 -15.62 5.86 -30.41
CA PRO A 9 -17.07 5.66 -30.54
C PRO A 9 -17.86 6.83 -29.96
N LYS A 10 -18.99 7.22 -30.57
CA LYS A 10 -19.87 8.23 -29.98
C LYS A 10 -20.61 7.64 -28.79
N LEU A 11 -20.55 8.34 -27.65
CA LEU A 11 -21.27 7.94 -26.43
C LEU A 11 -22.76 8.30 -26.54
N GLN A 12 -23.64 7.46 -25.97
CA GLN A 12 -25.08 7.71 -25.94
C GLN A 12 -25.44 8.62 -24.76
N GLY A 13 -25.93 9.82 -25.05
CA GLY A 13 -26.42 10.76 -24.03
C GLY A 13 -25.35 11.38 -23.13
N LYS A 14 -24.06 11.18 -23.43
CA LYS A 14 -22.91 11.73 -22.72
C LYS A 14 -21.81 12.16 -23.68
N LYS A 15 -20.89 12.98 -23.20
CA LYS A 15 -19.66 13.40 -23.88
C LYS A 15 -18.46 12.83 -23.16
N TYR A 16 -17.35 12.61 -23.86
CA TYR A 16 -16.08 12.23 -23.26
C TYR A 16 -15.58 13.28 -22.27
N ALA A 17 -15.85 14.57 -22.53
CA ALA A 17 -15.58 15.63 -21.57
C ALA A 17 -16.29 15.43 -20.21
N ASP A 18 -17.43 14.74 -20.15
CA ASP A 18 -18.14 14.45 -18.90
C ASP A 18 -17.39 13.43 -18.02
N TYR A 19 -16.38 12.77 -18.57
CA TYR A 19 -15.48 11.83 -17.89
C TYR A 19 -14.07 12.41 -17.72
N ALA A 20 -13.87 13.68 -18.06
CA ALA A 20 -12.61 14.34 -17.83
C ALA A 20 -12.39 14.47 -16.32
N ILE A 21 -11.33 13.85 -15.83
CA ILE A 21 -10.89 13.95 -14.45
C ILE A 21 -10.41 15.39 -14.23
N SER A 22 -10.93 16.05 -13.19
CA SER A 22 -10.50 17.41 -12.85
C SER A 22 -9.08 17.43 -12.30
N GLU A 23 -8.44 18.59 -12.29
CA GLU A 23 -7.11 18.76 -11.67
C GLU A 23 -7.09 18.32 -10.19
N GLU A 24 -8.18 18.58 -9.45
CA GLU A 24 -8.34 18.16 -8.06
C GLU A 24 -8.49 16.64 -7.91
N GLU A 25 -9.21 16.00 -8.83
CA GLU A 25 -9.37 14.55 -8.86
C GLU A 25 -8.06 13.87 -9.25
N TRP A 26 -7.28 14.43 -10.17
CA TRP A 26 -5.93 13.96 -10.50
C TRP A 26 -4.99 14.03 -9.30
N LYS A 27 -4.97 15.15 -8.59
CA LYS A 27 -4.19 15.30 -7.34
C LYS A 27 -4.61 14.27 -6.29
N MET A 28 -5.91 13.99 -6.18
CA MET A 28 -6.39 12.95 -5.27
C MET A 28 -5.92 11.55 -5.71
N LEU A 29 -5.94 11.26 -7.02
CA LEU A 29 -5.46 9.99 -7.57
C LEU A 29 -3.96 9.79 -7.29
N GLU A 30 -3.15 10.84 -7.41
CA GLU A 30 -1.73 10.82 -7.07
C GLU A 30 -1.49 10.47 -5.59
N LEU A 31 -2.27 11.08 -4.69
CA LEU A 31 -2.20 10.75 -3.26
C LEU A 31 -2.63 9.30 -2.97
N ILE A 32 -3.66 8.81 -3.65
CA ILE A 32 -4.09 7.41 -3.54
C ILE A 32 -2.97 6.48 -4.03
N TYR A 33 -2.35 6.81 -5.15
CA TYR A 33 -1.23 6.04 -5.69
C TYR A 33 -0.05 6.01 -4.70
N GLU A 34 0.30 7.15 -4.10
CA GLU A 34 1.37 7.22 -3.10
C GLU A 34 1.09 6.29 -1.91
N VAL A 35 -0.14 6.29 -1.39
CA VAL A 35 -0.55 5.40 -0.29
C VAL A 35 -0.52 3.93 -0.70
N LEU A 36 -0.96 3.60 -1.92
CA LEU A 36 -1.04 2.23 -2.42
C LEU A 36 0.30 1.66 -2.91
N LYS A 37 1.29 2.52 -3.16
CA LYS A 37 2.63 2.09 -3.54
C LYS A 37 3.31 1.31 -2.39
N GLU A 38 3.17 1.78 -1.16
CA GLU A 38 3.76 1.14 0.03
C GLU A 38 3.37 -0.34 0.21
N PRO A 39 2.07 -0.71 0.24
CA PRO A 39 1.69 -2.13 0.35
C PRO A 39 2.01 -2.92 -0.93
N HIS A 40 2.07 -2.27 -2.09
CA HIS A 40 2.49 -2.92 -3.33
C HIS A 40 3.96 -3.35 -3.26
N ASP A 41 4.85 -2.43 -2.88
CA ASP A 41 6.28 -2.69 -2.75
C ASP A 41 6.55 -3.74 -1.66
N ALA A 42 5.83 -3.66 -0.53
CA ALA A 42 5.88 -4.68 0.52
C ALA A 42 5.47 -6.06 0.01
N GLN A 43 4.35 -6.17 -0.71
CA GLN A 43 3.88 -7.43 -1.28
C GLN A 43 4.85 -7.97 -2.34
N ALA A 44 5.37 -7.11 -3.21
CA ALA A 44 6.34 -7.48 -4.23
C ALA A 44 7.61 -8.07 -3.61
N SER A 45 8.06 -7.54 -2.46
CA SER A 45 9.22 -8.06 -1.73
C SER A 45 9.07 -9.52 -1.27
N PHE A 46 7.82 -10.01 -1.14
CA PHE A 46 7.53 -11.39 -0.76
C PHE A 46 7.40 -12.36 -1.94
N SER A 47 7.46 -11.84 -3.17
CA SER A 47 7.20 -12.62 -4.40
C SER A 47 8.46 -13.29 -4.97
N SER A 48 9.56 -13.36 -4.21
CA SER A 48 10.77 -14.05 -4.67
C SER A 48 10.57 -15.56 -4.63
N GLU A 49 10.80 -16.22 -5.76
CA GLU A 49 10.81 -17.69 -5.88
C GLU A 49 12.21 -18.30 -5.62
N SER A 50 13.25 -17.46 -5.63
CA SER A 50 14.66 -17.89 -5.52
C SER A 50 15.24 -17.73 -4.13
N MET A 51 14.67 -16.85 -3.30
CA MET A 51 15.11 -16.59 -1.94
C MET A 51 13.95 -16.79 -0.98
N PRO A 52 14.20 -17.33 0.23
CA PRO A 52 13.16 -17.34 1.26
C PRO A 52 12.74 -15.90 1.54
N THR A 53 11.43 -15.67 1.68
CA THR A 53 10.88 -14.32 1.93
C THR A 53 10.23 -14.16 3.30
N VAL A 54 10.11 -15.27 4.03
CA VAL A 54 9.50 -15.30 5.36
C VAL A 54 10.38 -14.57 6.39
N TRP A 55 11.71 -14.63 6.24
CA TRP A 55 12.66 -14.07 7.22
C TRP A 55 12.55 -12.54 7.34
N HIS A 56 12.14 -11.82 6.29
CA HIS A 56 11.99 -10.36 6.33
C HIS A 56 10.53 -9.90 6.42
N THR A 57 9.59 -10.82 6.63
CA THR A 57 8.16 -10.47 6.71
C THR A 57 7.86 -9.50 7.85
N ILE A 58 8.39 -9.74 9.05
CA ILE A 58 8.17 -8.83 10.20
C ILE A 58 8.73 -7.42 9.93
N PRO A 59 10.03 -7.26 9.57
CA PRO A 59 10.59 -5.95 9.25
C PRO A 59 9.81 -5.17 8.16
N THR A 60 9.36 -5.86 7.11
CA THR A 60 8.61 -5.22 6.02
C THR A 60 7.23 -4.75 6.48
N LEU A 61 6.53 -5.53 7.32
CA LEU A 61 5.23 -5.10 7.85
C LEU A 61 5.38 -3.93 8.83
N GLU A 62 6.42 -3.91 9.66
CA GLU A 62 6.72 -2.79 10.58
C GLU A 62 7.05 -1.52 9.78
N THR A 63 7.87 -1.62 8.74
CA THR A 63 8.18 -0.48 7.85
C THR A 63 6.92 0.06 7.18
N LEU A 64 6.04 -0.82 6.68
CA LEU A 64 4.76 -0.41 6.09
C LEU A 64 3.86 0.29 7.13
N GLN A 65 3.82 -0.23 8.35
CA GLN A 65 3.04 0.36 9.44
C GLN A 65 3.53 1.78 9.76
N ASP A 66 4.83 1.96 9.98
CA ASP A 66 5.45 3.25 10.30
C ASP A 66 5.18 4.28 9.21
N GLN A 67 5.28 3.87 7.95
CA GLN A 67 5.04 4.75 6.80
C GLN A 67 3.57 5.20 6.75
N TRP A 68 2.62 4.29 6.95
CA TRP A 68 1.20 4.61 6.98
C TRP A 68 0.80 5.42 8.20
N GLU A 69 1.36 5.15 9.37
CA GLU A 69 1.19 5.98 10.57
C GLU A 69 1.69 7.41 10.30
N THR A 70 2.86 7.55 9.69
CA THR A 70 3.39 8.84 9.23
C THR A 70 2.41 9.54 8.29
N PHE A 71 1.84 8.82 7.32
CA PHE A 71 0.85 9.39 6.40
C PHE A 71 -0.40 9.91 7.12
N THR A 72 -0.85 9.28 8.21
CA THR A 72 -2.00 9.79 8.98
C THR A 72 -1.75 11.13 9.68
N THR A 73 -0.49 11.50 9.89
CA THR A 73 -0.08 12.78 10.51
C THR A 73 0.10 13.90 9.47
N MET A 74 0.35 13.55 8.21
CA MET A 74 0.61 14.51 7.15
C MET A 74 -0.68 15.16 6.63
N GLN A 75 -0.71 16.50 6.59
CA GLN A 75 -1.88 17.25 6.14
C GLN A 75 -2.33 16.88 4.71
N LYS A 76 -1.40 16.52 3.82
CA LYS A 76 -1.71 16.14 2.44
C LYS A 76 -2.61 14.90 2.34
N PHE A 77 -2.55 14.00 3.31
CA PHE A 77 -3.36 12.77 3.32
C PHE A 77 -4.61 12.86 4.19
N HIS A 78 -4.98 14.05 4.68
CA HIS A 78 -6.13 14.22 5.58
C HIS A 78 -7.41 13.57 5.05
N LYS A 79 -7.68 13.70 3.74
CA LYS A 79 -8.86 13.08 3.09
C LYS A 79 -8.79 11.55 2.99
N LEU A 80 -7.58 10.97 3.01
CA LEU A 80 -7.33 9.53 2.95
C LEU A 80 -7.11 8.90 4.32
N LYS A 81 -6.98 9.70 5.39
CA LYS A 81 -6.67 9.24 6.75
C LYS A 81 -7.56 8.08 7.20
N GLY A 82 -8.89 8.21 7.07
CA GLY A 82 -9.81 7.14 7.46
C GLY A 82 -9.65 5.84 6.66
N SER A 83 -9.16 5.92 5.42
CA SER A 83 -8.83 4.73 4.62
C SER A 83 -7.51 4.10 5.06
N ILE A 84 -6.50 4.93 5.36
CA ILE A 84 -5.19 4.50 5.87
C ILE A 84 -5.35 3.81 7.23
N GLU A 85 -6.15 4.37 8.14
CA GLU A 85 -6.45 3.78 9.46
C GLU A 85 -7.10 2.39 9.35
N LYS A 86 -8.01 2.21 8.37
CA LYS A 86 -8.57 0.87 8.08
C LYS A 86 -7.52 -0.09 7.56
N GLY A 87 -6.58 0.41 6.75
CA GLY A 87 -5.40 -0.34 6.31
C GLY A 87 -4.54 -0.79 7.49
N LEU A 88 -4.19 0.12 8.39
CA LEU A 88 -3.43 -0.17 9.61
C LEU A 88 -4.14 -1.20 10.50
N ALA A 89 -5.46 -1.08 10.70
CA ALA A 89 -6.22 -2.08 11.45
C ALA A 89 -6.14 -3.48 10.81
N LYS A 90 -6.12 -3.56 9.48
CA LYS A 90 -5.94 -4.83 8.75
C LYS A 90 -4.51 -5.36 8.89
N LEU A 91 -3.51 -4.49 8.84
CA LEU A 91 -2.10 -4.82 9.00
C LEU A 91 -1.83 -5.42 10.39
N ASN A 92 -2.37 -4.80 11.45
CA ASN A 92 -2.29 -5.32 12.82
C ASN A 92 -2.87 -6.73 12.96
N LYS A 93 -3.94 -7.06 12.22
CA LYS A 93 -4.48 -8.42 12.20
C LYS A 93 -3.49 -9.42 11.60
N TYR A 94 -2.74 -9.03 10.57
CA TYR A 94 -1.72 -9.89 9.96
C TYR A 94 -0.51 -10.04 10.87
N TYR A 95 -0.08 -8.97 11.53
CA TYR A 95 0.99 -9.03 12.53
C TYR A 95 0.63 -9.98 13.67
N TRP A 96 -0.58 -9.86 14.23
CA TRP A 96 -1.08 -10.78 15.25
C TRP A 96 -1.10 -12.23 14.79
N PHE A 97 -1.49 -12.50 13.54
CA PHE A 97 -1.48 -13.86 13.00
C PHE A 97 -0.05 -14.43 12.88
N LEU A 98 0.93 -13.60 12.51
CA LEU A 98 2.34 -14.00 12.44
C LEU A 98 2.92 -14.26 13.83
N ASP A 99 2.55 -13.45 14.82
CA ASP A 99 2.96 -13.63 16.22
C ASP A 99 2.48 -14.97 16.79
N GLN A 100 1.23 -15.35 16.49
CA GLN A 100 0.66 -16.64 16.92
C GLN A 100 1.28 -17.85 16.21
N ASN A 101 1.82 -17.66 15.00
CA ASN A 101 2.46 -18.70 14.21
C ASN A 101 3.97 -18.47 14.19
N ASN A 102 4.69 -19.05 15.16
CA ASN A 102 6.16 -18.97 15.35
C ASN A 102 7.04 -19.21 14.11
N VAL A 103 6.48 -19.52 12.94
CA VAL A 103 7.16 -19.70 11.66
C VAL A 103 8.05 -18.51 11.29
N ALA A 104 7.55 -17.27 11.43
CA ALA A 104 8.34 -16.08 11.13
C ALA A 104 9.54 -15.93 12.08
N PHE A 105 9.31 -16.08 13.39
CA PHE A 105 10.35 -16.09 14.41
C PHE A 105 11.40 -17.20 14.24
N ILE A 106 10.97 -18.41 13.90
CA ILE A 106 11.87 -19.55 13.65
C ILE A 106 12.72 -19.28 12.39
N SER A 107 12.15 -18.64 11.36
CA SER A 107 12.88 -18.28 10.15
C SER A 107 13.88 -17.13 10.37
N LEU A 108 13.53 -16.15 11.22
CA LEU A 108 14.41 -15.07 11.66
C LEU A 108 15.61 -15.61 12.44
N GLY A 109 15.40 -16.54 13.38
CA GLY A 109 16.46 -17.11 14.20
C GLY A 109 17.53 -17.93 13.45
N LYS A 110 17.24 -18.37 12.21
CA LYS A 110 18.24 -19.05 11.35
C LYS A 110 19.12 -18.08 10.56
N HIS A 111 18.69 -16.84 10.39
CA HIS A 111 19.48 -15.77 9.77
C HIS A 111 20.24 -15.03 10.89
N TYR A 112 21.34 -15.62 11.36
CA TYR A 112 22.20 -15.07 12.41
C TYR A 112 22.87 -13.75 11.98
N THR A 113 22.15 -12.62 12.02
CA THR A 113 22.74 -11.27 11.97
C THR A 113 21.94 -10.16 12.67
N PHE A 114 20.69 -10.36 13.10
CA PHE A 114 19.89 -9.27 13.67
C PHE A 114 19.68 -9.42 15.18
N SER A 115 20.33 -8.53 15.95
CA SER A 115 20.03 -8.28 17.36
C SER A 115 18.94 -7.22 17.44
N PHE A 116 17.72 -7.58 17.85
CA PHE A 116 16.68 -6.62 18.21
C PHE A 116 16.63 -6.46 19.73
N ILE A 117 16.65 -5.21 20.19
CA ILE A 117 16.25 -4.81 21.54
C ILE A 117 14.73 -4.72 21.48
N SER A 118 14.03 -5.63 22.16
CA SER A 118 12.59 -5.49 22.39
C SER A 118 12.34 -4.30 23.29
N ILE A 119 11.43 -3.41 22.88
CA ILE A 119 10.76 -2.43 23.74
C ILE A 119 9.57 -3.12 24.41
#